data_AF-A0A5F0LN69-F1
#
_entry.id   AF-A0A5F0LN69-F1
#
_cell.length_a   1.000
_cell.length_b   1.000
_cell.length_c   1.000
_cell.angle_alpha   90.00
_cell.angle_beta   90.00
_cell.angle_gamma   90.00
#
_symmetry.space_group_name_H-M   'P 1'
#
loop_
_entity.id
_entity.type
_entity.pdbx_description
1 polymer ?
#
loop_
_entity_poly.entity_id
_entity_poly.type
_entity_poly.pdbx_seq_one_letter_code
_entity_poly.pdbx_strand_id
1 'polypeptide(L)'
;ADQVALIRKQLDAADWSDGRATVGSQGARVKRNRQLPEQSAVGRELARIVMAALAAHPTFFAAALPARTMPPLFNRYEGGEQYGVHIDGAVRNVAGNMAGTAPGADYQLRTDVSSTLFLSEPEDYDGGELVVHDTYGAHEVKLPAGDLILYPSSSRHEVTAVTRGCRVSAFFWTQSMIRDDQRRGMLYELDQAIHALRLRHGDSDETVVLAGHYHNLLRLWAET
;
A
#
# COMPACT_ATOMS: atom_id res chain seq x y z
N ALA A 1 -7.11 -9.36 -13.82
CA ALA A 1 -6.19 -10.17 -14.65
C ALA A 1 -5.44 -9.32 -15.68
N ASP A 2 -6.12 -8.68 -16.64
CA ASP A 2 -5.46 -8.03 -17.79
C ASP A 2 -4.49 -6.89 -17.43
N GLN A 3 -4.83 -6.05 -16.45
CA GLN A 3 -3.96 -4.96 -16.01
C GLN A 3 -2.69 -5.48 -15.31
N VAL A 4 -2.81 -6.53 -14.49
CA VAL A 4 -1.65 -7.15 -13.82
C VAL A 4 -0.69 -7.72 -14.86
N ALA A 5 -1.21 -8.43 -15.87
CA ALA A 5 -0.40 -8.97 -16.96
C ALA A 5 0.32 -7.86 -17.76
N LEU A 6 -0.35 -6.74 -18.05
CA LEU A 6 0.26 -5.57 -18.69
C LEU A 6 1.39 -4.98 -17.84
N ILE A 7 1.14 -4.77 -16.55
CA ILE A 7 2.13 -4.23 -15.61
C ILE A 7 3.34 -5.17 -15.56
N ARG A 8 3.11 -6.48 -15.42
CA ARG A 8 4.17 -7.50 -15.35
C ARG A 8 5.01 -7.57 -16.60
N LYS A 9 4.40 -7.54 -17.79
CA LYS A 9 5.14 -7.51 -19.06
C LYS A 9 6.14 -6.35 -19.13
N GLN A 10 5.78 -5.17 -18.61
CA GLN A 10 6.68 -4.02 -18.59
C GLN A 10 7.74 -4.12 -17.49
N LEU A 11 7.38 -4.62 -16.31
CA LEU A 11 8.31 -4.82 -15.18
C LEU A 11 9.36 -5.89 -15.47
N ASP A 12 8.98 -6.96 -16.17
CA ASP A 12 9.89 -8.07 -16.50
C ASP A 12 10.96 -7.62 -17.52
N ALA A 13 10.66 -6.61 -18.34
CA ALA A 13 11.58 -6.01 -19.31
C ALA A 13 12.37 -4.80 -18.78
N ALA A 14 12.11 -4.38 -17.53
CA ALA A 14 12.71 -3.18 -16.95
C ALA A 14 14.09 -3.45 -16.33
N ASP A 15 14.89 -2.39 -16.19
CA ASP A 15 16.19 -2.43 -15.53
C ASP A 15 16.02 -2.34 -14.01
N TRP A 16 16.38 -3.42 -13.31
CA TRP A 16 16.30 -3.54 -11.87
C TRP A 16 17.63 -3.15 -11.21
N SER A 17 17.55 -2.39 -10.13
CA SER A 17 18.70 -1.91 -9.35
C SER A 17 18.70 -2.50 -7.94
N ASP A 18 19.82 -2.44 -7.23
CA ASP A 18 19.91 -2.89 -5.83
C ASP A 18 18.99 -2.04 -4.94
N GLY A 19 18.01 -2.68 -4.29
CA GLY A 19 17.00 -1.97 -3.51
C GLY A 19 17.51 -1.38 -2.19
N ARG A 20 18.77 -1.64 -1.80
CA ARG A 20 19.41 -0.94 -0.67
C ARG A 20 19.58 0.56 -0.93
N ALA A 21 19.57 0.99 -2.20
CA ALA A 21 19.70 2.41 -2.57
C ALA A 21 18.51 3.29 -2.11
N THR A 22 17.36 2.70 -1.77
CA THR A 22 16.11 3.43 -1.47
C THR A 22 15.77 3.51 0.02
N VAL A 23 16.64 2.98 0.88
CA VAL A 23 16.38 2.85 2.33
C VAL A 23 17.45 3.54 3.17
N GLY A 24 17.04 3.99 4.36
CA GLY A 24 17.97 4.52 5.35
C GLY A 24 18.95 3.44 5.85
N SER A 25 19.96 3.88 6.61
CA SER A 25 21.09 3.04 7.06
C SER A 25 20.67 1.77 7.83
N GLN A 26 19.56 1.80 8.58
CA GLN A 26 19.03 0.62 9.27
C GLN A 26 18.42 -0.40 8.30
N GLY A 27 17.56 0.05 7.38
CA GLY A 27 16.93 -0.81 6.38
C GLY A 27 17.95 -1.45 5.43
N ALA A 28 19.00 -0.71 5.04
CA ALA A 28 20.05 -1.21 4.17
C ALA A 28 20.82 -2.42 4.72
N ARG A 29 20.83 -2.63 6.05
CA ARG A 29 21.49 -3.77 6.70
C ARG A 29 20.71 -5.08 6.59
N VAL A 30 19.39 -4.99 6.46
CA VAL A 30 18.48 -6.15 6.48
C VAL A 30 17.76 -6.36 5.14
N LYS A 31 17.97 -5.46 4.18
CA LYS A 31 17.36 -5.51 2.86
C LYS A 31 18.30 -6.11 1.83
N ARG A 32 17.83 -7.16 1.16
CA ARG A 32 18.46 -7.76 -0.01
C ARG A 32 17.36 -8.03 -1.02
N ASN A 33 17.10 -7.06 -1.91
CA ASN A 33 16.13 -7.18 -2.99
C ASN A 33 16.53 -6.28 -4.15
N ARG A 34 15.69 -6.25 -5.18
CA ARG A 34 15.83 -5.32 -6.30
C ARG A 34 14.64 -4.39 -6.40
N GLN A 35 14.89 -3.20 -6.95
CA GLN A 35 13.88 -2.18 -7.19
C GLN A 35 14.11 -1.45 -8.49
N LEU A 36 13.02 -0.96 -9.09
CA LEU A 36 13.15 0.04 -10.13
C LEU A 36 13.68 1.34 -9.52
N PRO A 37 14.59 2.05 -10.21
CA PRO A 37 15.00 3.39 -9.80
C PRO A 37 13.77 4.29 -9.64
N GLU A 38 13.75 5.15 -8.62
CA GLU A 38 12.59 6.01 -8.32
C GLU A 38 12.19 6.91 -9.51
N GLN A 39 13.17 7.33 -10.32
CA GLN A 39 12.97 8.18 -11.50
C GLN A 39 12.76 7.39 -12.81
N SER A 40 12.61 6.08 -12.73
CA SER A 40 12.37 5.20 -13.88
C SER A 40 11.12 5.65 -14.66
N ALA A 41 11.25 5.82 -15.98
CA ALA A 41 10.12 6.19 -16.83
C ALA A 41 9.02 5.11 -16.81
N VAL A 42 9.41 3.83 -16.87
CA VAL A 42 8.46 2.71 -16.76
C VAL A 42 7.84 2.65 -15.36
N GLY A 43 8.63 2.85 -14.30
CA GLY A 43 8.10 2.89 -12.93
C GLY A 43 7.06 4.00 -12.76
N ARG A 44 7.32 5.18 -13.30
CA ARG A 44 6.38 6.31 -13.29
C ARG A 44 5.08 6.01 -14.03
N GLU A 45 5.16 5.43 -15.22
CA GLU A 45 3.95 5.10 -15.98
C GLU A 45 3.11 4.02 -15.29
N LEU A 46 3.74 2.98 -14.76
CA LEU A 46 3.03 1.91 -14.05
C LEU A 46 2.43 2.39 -12.73
N ALA A 47 3.12 3.28 -12.00
CA ALA A 47 2.59 3.92 -10.80
C ALA A 47 1.29 4.69 -11.10
N ARG A 48 1.22 5.36 -12.25
CA ARG A 48 0.02 6.09 -12.69
C ARG A 48 -1.17 5.16 -12.96
N ILE A 49 -0.93 3.96 -13.50
CA ILE A 49 -1.96 2.93 -13.69
C ILE A 49 -2.50 2.46 -12.34
N VAL A 50 -1.60 2.12 -11.41
CA VAL A 50 -1.99 1.67 -10.05
C VAL A 50 -2.75 2.76 -9.32
N MET A 51 -2.27 4.01 -9.35
CA MET A 51 -2.96 5.15 -8.73
C MET A 51 -4.36 5.38 -9.30
N ALA A 52 -4.55 5.23 -10.62
CA ALA A 52 -5.87 5.33 -11.24
C ALA A 52 -6.81 4.21 -10.78
N ALA A 53 -6.31 2.98 -10.64
CA ALA A 53 -7.10 1.86 -10.12
C ALA A 53 -7.51 2.09 -8.65
N LEU A 54 -6.58 2.57 -7.80
CA LEU A 54 -6.86 2.89 -6.40
C LEU A 54 -7.91 4.00 -6.24
N ALA A 55 -7.81 5.06 -7.05
CA ALA A 55 -8.77 6.15 -7.06
C ALA A 55 -10.20 5.70 -7.43
N ALA A 56 -10.32 4.63 -8.21
CA ALA A 56 -11.59 4.03 -8.61
C ALA A 56 -12.08 2.93 -7.65
N HIS A 57 -11.36 2.63 -6.57
CA HIS A 57 -11.67 1.50 -5.67
C HIS A 57 -12.30 1.98 -4.34
N PRO A 58 -13.64 1.87 -4.15
CA PRO A 58 -14.31 2.42 -2.97
C PRO A 58 -13.79 1.84 -1.66
N THR A 59 -13.52 0.54 -1.61
CA THR A 59 -12.99 -0.11 -0.40
C THR A 59 -11.61 0.41 0.00
N PHE A 60 -10.74 0.73 -0.97
CA PHE A 60 -9.44 1.35 -0.67
C PHE A 60 -9.65 2.74 -0.06
N PHE A 61 -10.55 3.54 -0.64
CA PHE A 61 -10.87 4.86 -0.10
C PHE A 61 -11.42 4.77 1.33
N ALA A 62 -12.40 3.88 1.58
CA ALA A 62 -13.00 3.71 2.90
C ALA A 62 -12.00 3.20 3.96
N ALA A 63 -11.09 2.31 3.58
CA ALA A 63 -10.10 1.73 4.50
C ALA A 63 -8.92 2.69 4.77
N ALA A 64 -8.42 3.39 3.75
CA ALA A 64 -7.22 4.23 3.85
C ALA A 64 -7.53 5.71 4.16
N LEU A 65 -8.71 6.21 3.78
CA LEU A 65 -9.12 7.62 3.84
C LEU A 65 -8.00 8.58 3.36
N PRO A 66 -7.50 8.44 2.13
CA PRO A 66 -6.26 9.08 1.71
C PRO A 66 -6.37 10.61 1.65
N ALA A 67 -5.48 11.31 2.36
CA ALA A 67 -5.21 12.74 2.16
C ALA A 67 -4.14 12.95 1.10
N ARG A 68 -3.05 12.16 1.17
CA ARG A 68 -1.98 12.11 0.16
C ARG A 68 -1.49 10.68 0.04
N THR A 69 -1.18 10.24 -1.17
CA THR A 69 -0.62 8.91 -1.43
C THR A 69 0.67 9.06 -2.20
N MET A 70 1.74 8.46 -1.67
CA MET A 70 3.00 8.39 -2.37
C MET A 70 2.84 7.50 -3.60
N PRO A 71 3.40 7.87 -4.76
CA PRO A 71 3.35 7.02 -5.94
C PRO A 71 3.96 5.64 -5.70
N PRO A 72 3.34 4.56 -6.21
CA PRO A 72 3.87 3.20 -6.10
C PRO A 72 5.30 3.04 -6.60
N LEU A 73 6.12 2.41 -5.76
CA LEU A 73 7.44 1.91 -6.12
C LEU A 73 7.36 0.42 -6.37
N PHE A 74 8.26 -0.13 -7.19
CA PHE A 74 8.24 -1.53 -7.57
C PHE A 74 9.46 -2.24 -7.04
N ASN A 75 9.26 -3.41 -6.43
CA ASN A 75 10.31 -4.26 -5.93
C ASN A 75 10.18 -5.68 -6.49
N ARG A 76 11.30 -6.41 -6.48
CA ARG A 76 11.33 -7.85 -6.76
C ARG A 76 12.28 -8.60 -5.83
N TYR A 77 11.94 -9.85 -5.53
CA TYR A 77 12.69 -10.75 -4.67
C TYR A 77 12.81 -12.13 -5.35
N GLU A 78 14.03 -12.63 -5.54
CA GLU A 78 14.33 -14.00 -6.00
C GLU A 78 15.64 -14.53 -5.39
N GLY A 79 15.93 -15.82 -5.50
CA GLY A 79 17.27 -16.36 -5.19
C GLY A 79 17.72 -16.14 -3.73
N GLY A 80 16.77 -16.18 -2.80
CA GLY A 80 16.97 -15.93 -1.37
C GLY A 80 16.85 -14.45 -0.97
N GLU A 81 16.61 -13.53 -1.89
CA GLU A 81 16.31 -12.13 -1.58
C GLU A 81 15.18 -12.02 -0.53
N GLN A 82 15.36 -11.09 0.41
CA GLN A 82 14.48 -10.88 1.56
C GLN A 82 14.55 -9.41 2.01
N TYR A 83 13.62 -9.00 2.88
CA TYR A 83 13.75 -7.77 3.63
C TYR A 83 13.44 -8.07 5.09
N GLY A 84 14.49 -8.23 5.89
CA GLY A 84 14.35 -8.58 7.30
C GLY A 84 13.64 -7.51 8.11
N VAL A 85 13.35 -7.87 9.36
CA VAL A 85 12.45 -7.10 10.21
C VAL A 85 12.83 -5.63 10.38
N HIS A 86 11.88 -4.75 10.10
CA HIS A 86 12.01 -3.30 10.23
C HIS A 86 10.66 -2.63 10.53
N ILE A 87 10.72 -1.31 10.76
CA ILE A 87 9.56 -0.41 10.84
C ILE A 87 9.80 0.67 9.79
N ASP A 88 8.74 1.13 9.12
CA ASP A 88 8.86 2.18 8.12
C ASP A 88 9.22 3.53 8.75
N GLY A 89 9.92 4.37 7.98
CA GLY A 89 10.23 5.72 8.42
C GLY A 89 8.95 6.57 8.46
N ALA A 90 8.65 7.16 9.62
CA ALA A 90 7.40 7.89 9.88
C ALA A 90 7.12 9.08 8.92
N VAL A 91 8.16 9.60 8.25
CA VAL A 91 8.04 10.68 7.27
C VAL A 91 8.86 10.33 6.03
N ARG A 92 8.24 10.44 4.86
CA ARG A 92 8.87 10.28 3.54
C ARG A 92 8.93 11.62 2.82
N ASN A 93 10.09 11.95 2.25
CA ASN A 93 10.20 13.03 1.28
C ASN A 93 9.72 12.50 -0.07
N VAL A 94 8.72 13.14 -0.66
CA VAL A 94 8.20 12.80 -1.98
C VAL A 94 8.60 13.91 -2.94
N ALA A 95 9.39 13.54 -3.95
CA ALA A 95 9.82 14.49 -4.95
C ALA A 95 8.65 14.95 -5.82
N GLY A 96 8.58 16.25 -6.12
CA GLY A 96 7.46 16.83 -6.88
C GLY A 96 7.38 16.39 -8.34
N ASN A 97 8.38 15.63 -8.83
CA ASN A 97 8.44 15.06 -10.17
C ASN A 97 8.04 13.56 -10.24
N MET A 98 7.61 12.97 -9.11
CA MET A 98 7.15 11.59 -9.07
C MET A 98 5.82 11.41 -9.81
N ALA A 99 5.53 10.19 -10.26
CA ALA A 99 4.32 9.93 -11.05
C ALA A 99 3.04 10.13 -10.26
N GLY A 100 2.07 10.86 -10.80
CA GLY A 100 0.81 11.09 -10.09
C GLY A 100 0.89 12.15 -8.99
N THR A 101 2.03 12.83 -8.83
CA THR A 101 2.09 14.11 -8.12
C THR A 101 1.93 15.24 -9.13
N ALA A 102 1.18 16.29 -8.78
CA ALA A 102 1.18 17.50 -9.60
C ALA A 102 2.61 18.07 -9.66
N PRO A 103 3.09 18.57 -10.83
CA PRO A 103 4.38 19.22 -10.91
C PRO A 103 4.46 20.33 -9.87
N GLY A 104 5.43 20.23 -8.96
CA GLY A 104 5.48 21.12 -7.79
C GLY A 104 6.72 20.91 -6.95
N ALA A 105 6.74 21.56 -5.79
CA ALA A 105 7.80 21.37 -4.81
C ALA A 105 7.73 19.99 -4.18
N ASP A 106 8.88 19.49 -3.74
CA ASP A 106 8.97 18.33 -2.87
C ASP A 106 8.11 18.54 -1.63
N TYR A 107 7.50 17.47 -1.13
CA TYR A 107 6.69 17.51 0.07
C TYR A 107 7.01 16.36 1.00
N GLN A 108 6.64 16.53 2.27
CA GLN A 108 6.73 15.47 3.27
C GLN A 108 5.37 14.78 3.42
N LEU A 109 5.41 13.46 3.51
CA LEU A 109 4.27 12.59 3.70
C LEU A 109 4.46 11.82 5.01
N ARG A 110 3.50 11.95 5.95
CA ARG A 110 3.43 11.10 7.13
C ARG A 110 2.95 9.72 6.72
N THR A 111 3.71 8.68 7.03
CA THR A 111 3.37 7.30 6.65
C THR A 111 2.39 6.73 7.67
N ASP A 112 1.09 6.85 7.40
CA ASP A 112 0.06 6.26 8.27
C ASP A 112 -0.19 4.80 7.87
N VAL A 113 -0.40 4.56 6.58
CA VAL A 113 -0.74 3.25 6.03
C VAL A 113 0.29 2.83 4.99
N SER A 114 0.88 1.65 5.19
CA SER A 114 1.69 0.95 4.21
C SER A 114 0.80 0.07 3.35
N SER A 115 1.12 -0.02 2.06
CA SER A 115 0.37 -0.82 1.10
C SER A 115 1.29 -1.67 0.26
N THR A 116 0.89 -2.93 0.02
CA THR A 116 1.54 -3.83 -0.93
C THR A 116 0.51 -4.39 -1.89
N LEU A 117 0.65 -4.05 -3.18
CA LEU A 117 -0.07 -4.66 -4.29
C LEU A 117 0.74 -5.84 -4.83
N PHE A 118 0.18 -7.04 -4.74
CA PHE A 118 0.83 -8.25 -5.24
C PHE A 118 0.73 -8.31 -6.76
N LEU A 119 1.84 -8.59 -7.45
CA LEU A 119 1.89 -8.68 -8.91
C LEU A 119 2.35 -10.05 -9.40
N SER A 120 2.51 -11.02 -8.49
CA SER A 120 2.89 -12.40 -8.79
C SER A 120 1.95 -13.33 -8.05
N GLU A 121 1.55 -14.43 -8.69
CA GLU A 121 0.67 -15.39 -8.03
C GLU A 121 1.42 -16.08 -6.88
N PRO A 122 0.73 -16.38 -5.76
CA PRO A 122 1.37 -16.97 -4.58
C PRO A 122 1.97 -18.34 -4.87
N GLU A 123 1.51 -19.07 -5.87
CA GLU A 123 2.04 -20.37 -6.29
C GLU A 123 3.32 -20.26 -7.14
N ASP A 124 3.61 -19.08 -7.72
CA ASP A 124 4.75 -18.89 -8.62
C ASP A 124 6.09 -18.78 -7.88
N TYR A 125 6.08 -18.59 -6.57
CA TYR A 125 7.26 -18.43 -5.73
C TYR A 125 7.12 -19.12 -4.37
N ASP A 126 8.24 -19.57 -3.78
CA ASP A 126 8.27 -20.15 -2.42
C ASP A 126 8.91 -19.15 -1.45
N GLY A 127 8.35 -19.04 -0.24
CA GLY A 127 8.67 -17.95 0.67
C GLY A 127 8.08 -16.62 0.20
N GLY A 128 8.71 -15.51 0.61
CA GLY A 128 8.27 -14.16 0.22
C GLY A 128 7.00 -13.67 0.89
N GLU A 129 6.56 -14.34 1.96
CA GLU A 129 5.47 -13.88 2.81
C GLU A 129 5.81 -12.50 3.38
N LEU A 130 4.85 -11.58 3.32
CA LEU A 130 4.89 -10.36 4.12
C LEU A 130 4.43 -10.73 5.52
N VAL A 131 5.31 -10.63 6.50
CA VAL A 131 4.99 -10.89 7.91
C VAL A 131 4.79 -9.55 8.60
N VAL A 132 3.58 -9.30 9.10
CA VAL A 132 3.24 -8.09 9.87
C VAL A 132 3.05 -8.48 11.33
N HIS A 133 3.79 -7.83 12.23
CA HIS A 133 3.68 -8.05 13.66
C HIS A 133 2.77 -7.02 14.31
N ASP A 134 1.88 -7.48 15.17
CA ASP A 134 1.07 -6.66 16.06
C ASP A 134 1.25 -7.08 17.54
N THR A 135 0.38 -6.57 18.42
CA THR A 135 0.43 -6.90 19.85
C THR A 135 0.07 -8.36 20.15
N TYR A 136 -0.67 -9.03 19.26
CA TYR A 136 -1.21 -10.36 19.46
C TYR A 136 -0.45 -11.45 18.69
N GLY A 137 0.43 -11.10 17.75
CA GLY A 137 1.27 -12.06 17.07
C GLY A 137 1.89 -11.56 15.77
N ALA A 138 2.14 -12.52 14.88
CA ALA A 138 2.64 -12.30 13.54
C ALA A 138 1.60 -12.82 12.53
N HIS A 139 1.34 -12.04 11.50
CA HIS A 139 0.39 -12.36 10.44
C HIS A 139 1.15 -12.50 9.13
N GLU A 140 1.11 -13.69 8.54
CA GLU A 140 1.74 -13.97 7.26
C GLU A 140 0.77 -13.69 6.12
N VAL A 141 1.24 -12.96 5.11
CA VAL A 141 0.41 -12.47 4.00
C VAL A 141 1.07 -12.77 2.67
N LYS A 142 0.35 -13.51 1.83
CA LYS A 142 0.71 -13.83 0.46
C LYS A 142 -0.57 -13.93 -0.36
N LEU A 143 -0.90 -12.87 -1.10
CA LEU A 143 -2.19 -12.74 -1.79
C LEU A 143 -2.07 -13.01 -3.31
N PRO A 144 -3.17 -13.36 -3.98
CA PRO A 144 -3.26 -13.44 -5.44
C PRO A 144 -2.76 -12.19 -6.16
N ALA A 145 -2.31 -12.34 -7.39
CA ALA A 145 -1.83 -11.20 -8.17
C ALA A 145 -2.99 -10.23 -8.49
N GLY A 146 -2.83 -8.97 -8.11
CA GLY A 146 -3.86 -7.92 -8.22
C GLY A 146 -4.49 -7.55 -6.88
N ASP A 147 -4.33 -8.38 -5.86
CA ASP A 147 -4.82 -8.09 -4.51
C ASP A 147 -3.84 -7.19 -3.76
N LEU A 148 -4.38 -6.40 -2.83
CA LEU A 148 -3.63 -5.39 -2.09
C LEU A 148 -3.91 -5.52 -0.59
N ILE A 149 -2.84 -5.53 0.20
CA ILE A 149 -2.92 -5.41 1.66
C ILE A 149 -2.60 -3.99 2.13
N LEU A 150 -3.38 -3.51 3.10
CA LEU A 150 -3.13 -2.29 3.87
C LEU A 150 -2.77 -2.68 5.30
N TYR A 151 -1.77 -2.03 5.88
CA TYR A 151 -1.39 -2.21 7.28
C TYR A 151 -0.76 -0.94 7.87
N PRO A 152 -0.76 -0.74 9.19
CA PRO A 152 -0.13 0.42 9.81
C PRO A 152 1.35 0.48 9.49
N SER A 153 1.86 1.65 9.08
CA SER A 153 3.30 1.81 8.79
C SER A 153 4.17 1.67 10.05
N SER A 154 3.56 1.81 11.23
CA SER A 154 4.18 1.58 12.54
C SER A 154 4.40 0.11 12.86
N SER A 155 3.76 -0.81 12.14
CA SER A 155 3.91 -2.24 12.37
C SER A 155 5.32 -2.69 12.03
N ARG A 156 5.91 -3.47 12.94
CA ARG A 156 7.15 -4.20 12.68
C ARG A 156 6.84 -5.26 11.63
N HIS A 157 7.60 -5.32 10.54
CA HIS A 157 7.31 -6.24 9.45
C HIS A 157 8.55 -6.68 8.68
N GLU A 158 8.42 -7.78 7.95
CA GLU A 158 9.45 -8.32 7.06
C GLU A 158 8.88 -9.00 5.82
N VAL A 159 9.73 -9.19 4.82
CA VAL A 159 9.48 -10.09 3.67
C VAL A 159 10.45 -11.26 3.80
N THR A 160 9.92 -12.46 4.01
CA THR A 160 10.73 -13.69 4.13
C THR A 160 11.49 -13.97 2.83
N ALA A 161 12.52 -14.83 2.92
CA ALA A 161 13.35 -15.13 1.75
C ALA A 161 12.57 -15.85 0.66
N VAL A 162 12.63 -15.33 -0.58
CA VAL A 162 12.09 -16.01 -1.76
C VAL A 162 13.08 -17.06 -2.23
N THR A 163 12.81 -18.35 -1.99
CA THR A 163 13.75 -19.45 -2.26
C THR A 163 13.58 -20.06 -3.65
N ARG A 164 12.39 -19.94 -4.24
CA ARG A 164 12.05 -20.36 -5.60
C ARG A 164 11.20 -19.29 -6.27
N GLY A 165 11.34 -19.11 -7.57
CA GLY A 165 10.52 -18.17 -8.34
C GLY A 165 10.90 -16.72 -8.06
N CYS A 166 9.99 -15.79 -8.37
CA CYS A 166 10.21 -14.36 -8.21
C CYS A 166 8.94 -13.68 -7.70
N ARG A 167 9.05 -13.01 -6.55
CA ARG A 167 7.98 -12.16 -6.00
C ARG A 167 8.16 -10.74 -6.51
N VAL A 168 7.25 -10.29 -7.37
CA VAL A 168 7.15 -8.89 -7.83
C VAL A 168 5.95 -8.22 -7.15
N SER A 169 6.15 -7.02 -6.60
CA SER A 169 5.07 -6.24 -6.00
C SER A 169 5.25 -4.74 -6.21
N ALA A 170 4.16 -3.99 -6.07
CA ALA A 170 4.20 -2.55 -5.91
C ALA A 170 3.95 -2.20 -4.44
N PHE A 171 4.71 -1.26 -3.89
CA PHE A 171 4.57 -0.82 -2.50
C PHE A 171 4.55 0.71 -2.41
N PHE A 172 3.78 1.23 -1.46
CA PHE A 172 3.62 2.67 -1.25
C PHE A 172 3.09 2.98 0.14
N TRP A 173 3.07 4.28 0.46
CA TRP A 173 2.53 4.81 1.70
C TRP A 173 1.44 5.83 1.42
N THR A 174 0.45 5.84 2.31
CA THR A 174 -0.64 6.80 2.32
C THR A 174 -0.62 7.57 3.64
N GLN A 175 -0.64 8.90 3.54
CA GLN A 175 -1.06 9.76 4.63
C GLN A 175 -2.59 9.79 4.61
N SER A 176 -3.18 9.29 5.68
CA SER A 176 -4.62 9.27 5.88
C SER A 176 -5.08 10.63 6.40
N MET A 177 -6.30 11.02 6.02
CA MET A 177 -7.03 12.11 6.67
C MET A 177 -7.17 11.83 8.17
N ILE A 178 -7.29 10.56 8.55
CA ILE A 178 -7.38 10.11 9.94
C ILE A 178 -6.04 9.51 10.36
N ARG A 179 -5.27 10.25 11.15
CA ARG A 179 -3.94 9.84 11.66
C ARG A 179 -4.02 8.56 12.50
N ASP A 180 -4.94 8.52 13.44
CA ASP A 180 -5.10 7.43 14.40
C ASP A 180 -5.71 6.18 13.76
N ASP A 181 -5.02 5.04 13.90
CA ASP A 181 -5.44 3.77 13.29
C ASP A 181 -6.76 3.25 13.84
N GLN A 182 -6.98 3.38 15.15
CA GLN A 182 -8.21 2.93 15.80
C GLN A 182 -9.42 3.74 15.29
N ARG A 183 -9.31 5.07 15.23
CA ARG A 183 -10.36 5.94 14.67
C ARG A 183 -10.66 5.65 13.21
N ARG A 184 -9.62 5.36 12.42
CA ARG A 184 -9.76 4.98 11.01
C ARG A 184 -10.48 3.63 10.87
N GLY A 185 -10.11 2.64 11.68
CA GLY A 185 -10.78 1.36 11.76
C GLY A 185 -12.27 1.48 12.13
N MET A 186 -12.58 2.31 13.15
CA MET A 186 -13.97 2.58 13.53
C MET A 186 -14.80 3.21 12.40
N LEU A 187 -14.22 4.13 11.64
CA LEU A 187 -14.89 4.74 10.48
C LEU A 187 -15.13 3.72 9.36
N TYR A 188 -14.14 2.87 9.09
CA TYR A 188 -14.27 1.79 8.10
C TYR A 188 -15.38 0.81 8.48
N GLU A 189 -15.40 0.33 9.73
CA GLU A 189 -16.45 -0.58 10.22
C GLU A 189 -17.85 0.06 10.14
N LEU A 190 -17.97 1.34 10.49
CA LEU A 190 -19.23 2.08 10.40
C LEU A 190 -19.71 2.20 8.94
N ASP A 191 -18.83 2.54 8.01
CA ASP A 191 -19.15 2.63 6.58
C ASP A 191 -19.64 1.28 6.02
N GLN A 192 -18.91 0.20 6.34
CA GLN A 192 -19.27 -1.15 5.94
C GLN A 192 -20.63 -1.59 6.52
N ALA A 193 -20.90 -1.27 7.78
CA ALA A 193 -22.18 -1.56 8.42
C ALA A 193 -23.34 -0.79 7.76
N ILE A 194 -23.15 0.50 7.45
CA ILE A 194 -24.13 1.31 6.73
C ILE A 194 -24.40 0.72 5.35
N HIS A 195 -23.36 0.38 4.59
CA HIS A 195 -23.50 -0.22 3.26
C HIS A 195 -24.27 -1.56 3.33
N ALA A 196 -23.92 -2.42 4.28
CA ALA A 196 -24.59 -3.70 4.47
C ALA A 196 -26.06 -3.57 4.89
N LEU A 197 -26.43 -2.53 5.64
CA LEU A 197 -27.83 -2.24 5.98
C LEU A 197 -28.60 -1.78 4.74
N ARG A 198 -28.03 -0.85 3.97
CA ARG A 198 -28.64 -0.33 2.73
C ARG A 198 -28.87 -1.42 1.70
N LEU A 199 -27.91 -2.34 1.54
CA LEU A 199 -28.05 -3.47 0.62
C LEU A 199 -29.17 -4.45 1.03
N ARG A 200 -29.36 -4.69 2.34
CA ARG A 200 -30.35 -5.65 2.84
C ARG A 200 -31.76 -5.08 2.96
N HIS A 201 -31.88 -3.80 3.29
CA HIS A 201 -33.15 -3.20 3.69
C HIS A 201 -33.56 -1.99 2.83
N GLY A 202 -32.69 -1.56 1.92
CA GLY A 202 -32.86 -0.31 1.17
C GLY A 202 -32.45 0.91 2.00
N ASP A 203 -32.60 2.09 1.39
CA ASP A 203 -32.41 3.36 2.07
C ASP A 203 -33.58 3.65 3.02
N SER A 204 -33.27 4.10 4.24
CA SER A 204 -34.23 4.54 5.28
C SER A 204 -33.73 5.78 6.02
N ASP A 205 -34.61 6.44 6.78
CA ASP A 205 -34.24 7.59 7.63
C ASP A 205 -33.09 7.25 8.60
N GLU A 206 -33.08 6.05 9.17
CA GLU A 206 -32.02 5.58 10.06
C GLU A 206 -30.67 5.43 9.33
N THR A 207 -30.67 4.89 8.11
CA THR A 207 -29.44 4.79 7.31
C THR A 207 -28.87 6.15 6.94
N VAL A 208 -29.74 7.15 6.72
CA VAL A 208 -29.32 8.56 6.50
C VAL A 208 -28.71 9.14 7.78
N VAL A 209 -29.32 8.90 8.94
CA VAL A 209 -28.77 9.34 10.23
C VAL A 209 -27.41 8.73 10.50
N LEU A 210 -27.23 7.41 10.27
CA LEU A 210 -25.94 6.73 10.42
C LEU A 210 -24.88 7.28 9.47
N ALA A 211 -25.22 7.52 8.19
CA ALA A 211 -24.34 8.20 7.25
C ALA A 211 -23.98 9.62 7.72
N GLY A 212 -24.93 10.33 8.31
CA GLY A 212 -24.71 11.62 8.96
C GLY A 212 -23.68 11.52 10.10
N HIS A 213 -23.77 10.51 10.96
CA HIS A 213 -22.78 10.25 12.01
C HIS A 213 -21.40 9.95 11.44
N TYR A 214 -21.30 9.09 10.43
CA TYR A 214 -20.03 8.82 9.73
C TYR A 214 -19.38 10.12 9.23
N HIS A 215 -20.13 10.97 8.51
CA HIS A 215 -19.60 12.23 8.00
C HIS A 215 -19.24 13.23 9.11
N ASN A 216 -19.99 13.26 10.21
CA ASN A 216 -19.68 14.10 11.37
C ASN A 216 -18.37 13.66 12.04
N LEU A 217 -18.17 12.36 12.25
CA LEU A 217 -16.93 11.81 12.81
C LEU A 217 -15.74 12.07 11.90
N LEU A 218 -15.90 11.87 10.59
CA LEU A 218 -14.88 12.21 9.60
C LEU A 218 -14.50 13.69 9.69
N ARG A 219 -15.48 14.61 9.76
CA ARG A 219 -15.23 16.05 9.92
C ARG A 219 -14.54 16.41 11.24
N LEU A 220 -14.77 15.65 12.31
CA LEU A 220 -14.15 15.89 13.61
C LEU A 220 -12.71 15.37 13.69
N TRP A 221 -12.38 14.32 12.95
CA TRP A 221 -11.09 13.63 13.06
C TRP A 221 -10.13 13.87 11.89
N ALA A 222 -10.61 14.43 10.77
CA ALA A 222 -9.80 14.64 9.58
C ALA A 222 -8.74 15.75 9.74
N GLU A 223 -7.56 15.47 9.20
CA GLU A 223 -6.43 16.36 8.97
C GLU A 223 -6.14 16.36 7.46
N THR A 224 -6.45 17.46 6.76
CA THR A 224 -6.35 17.58 5.29
C THR A 224 -5.22 18.51 4.85
#